data_AF-A0A0L7LH11-F1
#
_entry.id   AF-A0A0L7LH11-F1
#
_cell.length_a   1.000
_cell.length_b   1.000
_cell.length_c   1.000
_cell.angle_alpha   90.00
_cell.angle_beta   90.00
_cell.angle_gamma   90.00
#
_symmetry.space_group_name_H-M   'P 1'
#
loop_
_entity.id
_entity.type
_entity.pdbx_description
1 polymer ?
#
loop_
_entity_poly.entity_id
_entity_poly.type
_entity_poly.pdbx_seq_one_letter_code
_entity_poly.pdbx_strand_id
1 'polypeptide(L)' 'MTGDSERSHCFKTDNKFIVKNYSINAPPSFKPTKKYSDISGLPAPYMDRHSKLFYSNCEEFATVRSLPMDITA' A
#
# COMPACT_ATOMS: atom_id res chain seq x y z
N MET A 1 -7.65 6.72 35.12
CA MET A 1 -8.09 7.70 34.11
C MET A 1 -8.68 6.90 32.96
N THR A 2 -10.01 6.93 32.83
CA THR A 2 -10.84 6.66 31.62
C THR A 2 -10.28 5.66 30.60
N GLY A 3 -10.79 4.44 30.44
CA GLY A 3 -12.20 4.05 30.35
C GLY A 3 -12.70 4.40 28.96
N ASP A 4 -12.69 3.45 28.02
CA ASP A 4 -13.56 3.49 26.85
C ASP A 4 -13.87 2.11 26.28
N SER A 5 -15.15 1.98 25.97
CA SER A 5 -15.92 0.79 25.66
C SER A 5 -15.63 0.26 24.25
N GLU A 6 -14.90 -0.84 24.13
CA GLU A 6 -14.89 -1.64 22.90
C GLU A 6 -16.16 -2.50 22.84
N ARG A 7 -17.19 -1.93 22.22
CA ARG A 7 -18.45 -2.61 21.90
C ARG A 7 -18.17 -3.71 20.86
N SER A 8 -17.68 -4.86 21.33
CA SER A 8 -17.52 -6.06 20.54
C SER A 8 -18.88 -6.45 19.96
N HIS A 9 -19.02 -6.38 18.64
CA HIS A 9 -20.19 -6.91 17.95
C HIS A 9 -20.15 -8.43 18.09
N CYS A 10 -20.83 -8.93 19.13
CA CYS A 10 -21.05 -10.33 19.36
C CYS A 10 -22.12 -10.84 18.38
N PHE A 11 -21.68 -11.43 17.27
CA PHE A 11 -22.55 -12.30 16.50
C PHE A 11 -22.82 -13.56 17.34
N LYS A 12 -24.03 -13.62 17.91
CA LYS A 12 -24.51 -14.75 18.72
C LYS A 12 -24.41 -16.05 17.93
N THR A 13 -23.48 -16.90 18.34
CA THR A 13 -23.56 -18.35 18.12
C THR A 13 -23.00 -19.03 19.37
N ASP A 14 -23.93 -19.54 20.18
CA ASP A 14 -23.80 -20.57 21.20
C ASP A 14 -22.45 -20.75 21.90
N ASN A 15 -22.34 -20.12 23.09
CA ASN A 15 -21.58 -20.55 24.27
C ASN A 15 -20.25 -21.31 24.05
N LYS A 16 -19.40 -20.81 23.16
CA LYS A 16 -17.99 -21.18 23.10
C LYS A 16 -17.18 -19.94 22.74
N PHE A 17 -16.46 -19.38 23.72
CA PHE A 17 -15.45 -18.35 23.47
C PHE A 17 -14.27 -19.00 22.74
N ILE A 18 -14.42 -19.19 21.43
CA ILE A 18 -13.30 -19.45 20.53
C ILE A 18 -12.63 -18.09 20.32
N VAL A 19 -11.46 -17.89 20.92
CA VAL A 19 -10.55 -16.81 20.51
C VAL A 19 -10.07 -17.16 19.10
N LYS A 20 -10.88 -16.85 18.10
CA LYS A 20 -10.38 -16.79 16.73
C LYS A 20 -9.59 -15.48 16.66
N ASN A 21 -8.32 -15.58 16.29
CA ASN A 21 -7.52 -14.43 15.86
C ASN A 21 -8.06 -13.94 14.51
N TYR A 22 -9.25 -13.35 14.50
CA TYR A 22 -9.73 -12.62 13.34
C TYR A 22 -8.99 -11.28 13.35
N SER A 23 -7.93 -11.14 12.56
CA SER A 23 -7.46 -9.81 12.20
C SER A 23 -8.59 -9.15 11.43
N ILE A 24 -9.30 -8.19 12.05
CA ILE A 24 -10.29 -7.38 11.36
C ILE A 24 -9.49 -6.44 10.45
N ASN A 25 -9.16 -6.93 9.25
CA ASN A 25 -8.44 -6.14 8.26
C ASN A 25 -9.36 -5.03 7.77
N ALA A 26 -8.82 -3.82 7.67
CA ALA A 26 -9.54 -2.71 7.04
C ALA A 26 -9.96 -3.10 5.61
N PRO A 27 -11.13 -2.65 5.14
CA PRO A 27 -11.53 -2.89 3.77
C PRO A 27 -10.53 -2.23 2.79
N PRO A 28 -10.33 -2.81 1.59
CA PRO A 28 -9.43 -2.23 0.60
C PRO A 28 -9.91 -0.84 0.16
N SER A 29 -8.98 0.04 -0.21
CA SER A 29 -9.32 1.36 -0.74
C SER A 29 -9.93 1.23 -2.14
N PHE A 30 -11.11 1.83 -2.33
CA PHE A 30 -11.72 2.02 -3.65
C PHE A 30 -11.24 3.28 -4.37
N LYS A 31 -10.47 4.15 -3.69
CA LYS A 31 -9.95 5.37 -4.31
C LYS A 31 -8.80 5.00 -5.25
N PRO A 32 -8.77 5.53 -6.48
CA PRO A 32 -7.67 5.28 -7.40
C PRO A 32 -6.36 5.80 -6.81
N THR A 33 -5.30 5.03 -6.97
CA THR A 33 -3.97 5.39 -6.48
C THR A 33 -3.37 6.49 -7.33
N LYS A 34 -2.90 7.56 -6.68
CA LYS A 34 -2.08 8.59 -7.33
C LYS A 34 -0.68 8.04 -7.59
N LYS A 35 -0.15 8.29 -8.78
CA LYS A 35 1.20 7.85 -9.19
C LYS A 35 2.18 9.01 -9.09
N TYR A 36 3.31 8.74 -8.46
CA TYR A 36 4.38 9.71 -8.22
C TYR A 36 5.70 9.09 -8.64
N SER A 37 6.63 9.92 -9.07
CA SER A 37 7.98 9.51 -9.47
C SER A 37 8.72 8.99 -8.26
N ASP A 38 9.39 7.86 -8.41
CA ASP A 38 10.22 7.27 -7.37
C ASP A 38 11.52 8.06 -7.14
N ILE A 39 11.88 8.95 -8.06
CA ILE A 39 13.08 9.79 -7.98
C ILE A 39 12.76 11.16 -7.38
N SER A 40 11.78 11.88 -7.94
CA SER A 40 11.49 13.28 -7.56
C SER A 40 10.26 13.46 -6.66
N GLY A 41 9.39 12.45 -6.55
CA GLY A 41 8.11 12.56 -5.87
C GLY A 41 7.06 13.41 -6.61
N LEU A 42 7.35 13.89 -7.83
CA LEU A 42 6.40 14.61 -8.67
C LEU A 42 5.36 13.66 -9.30
N PRO A 43 4.19 14.14 -9.74
CA PRO A 43 3.22 13.30 -10.43
C PRO A 43 3.83 12.62 -11.67
N ALA A 44 3.85 11.29 -11.67
CA ALA A 44 4.47 10.49 -12.72
C ALA A 44 3.41 9.82 -13.60
N PRO A 45 3.26 10.24 -14.87
CA PRO A 45 2.31 9.62 -15.79
C PRO A 45 2.84 8.31 -16.41
N TYR A 46 4.14 8.02 -16.31
CA TYR A 46 4.78 6.89 -16.96
C TYR A 46 5.51 5.97 -15.98
N MET A 47 5.64 4.70 -16.39
CA MET A 47 6.29 3.65 -15.63
C MET A 47 7.15 2.81 -16.57
N ASP A 48 8.38 2.51 -16.17
CA ASP A 48 9.25 1.64 -16.97
C ASP A 48 8.79 0.16 -16.90
N ARG A 49 8.79 -0.53 -18.04
CA ARG A 49 8.29 -1.92 -18.10
C ARG A 49 9.23 -2.91 -17.40
N HIS A 50 10.53 -2.60 -17.32
CA HIS A 50 11.55 -3.52 -16.81
C HIS A 50 11.69 -3.35 -15.30
N SER A 51 11.90 -2.12 -14.82
CA SER A 51 12.09 -1.81 -13.40
C SER A 51 10.81 -1.57 -12.62
N LYS A 52 9.67 -1.34 -13.30
CA LYS A 52 8.40 -0.90 -12.68
C LYS A 52 8.47 0.42 -11.92
N LEU A 53 9.55 1.19 -12.09
CA LEU A 53 9.70 2.50 -11.49
C LEU A 53 8.92 3.56 -12.26
N PHE A 54 8.30 4.46 -11.53
CA PHE A 54 7.55 5.61 -12.04
C PHE A 54 8.49 6.80 -12.26
N TYR A 55 8.31 7.50 -13.37
CA TYR A 55 9.09 8.69 -13.73
C TYR A 55 8.22 9.77 -14.35
N SER A 56 8.64 11.03 -14.19
CA SER A 56 7.90 12.21 -14.66
C SER A 56 8.46 12.77 -15.97
N ASN A 57 9.77 12.69 -16.18
CA ASN A 57 10.47 13.33 -17.29
C ASN A 57 11.50 12.37 -17.94
N CYS A 58 12.14 12.82 -19.02
CA CYS A 58 13.12 12.03 -19.77
C CYS A 58 14.45 11.83 -19.02
N GLU A 59 14.85 12.77 -18.18
CA GLU A 59 16.09 12.69 -17.39
C GLU A 59 15.98 11.60 -16.31
N GLU A 60 14.84 11.53 -15.64
CA GLU A 60 14.49 10.48 -14.70
C GLU A 60 14.44 9.11 -15.39
N PHE A 61 13.92 9.03 -16.61
CA PHE A 61 13.94 7.77 -17.39
C PHE A 61 15.37 7.27 -17.65
N ALA A 62 16.29 8.18 -18.03
CA ALA A 62 17.69 7.82 -18.22
C ALA A 62 18.34 7.34 -16.90
N THR A 63 17.98 7.98 -15.79
CA THR A 63 18.43 7.59 -14.44
C THR A 63 17.88 6.21 -14.06
N VAL A 64 16.59 5.94 -14.28
CA VAL A 64 15.98 4.62 -14.01
C VAL A 64 16.70 3.51 -14.78
N ARG A 65 17.14 3.77 -16.02
CA ARG A 65 17.83 2.80 -16.86
C ARG A 65 19.31 2.62 -16.52
N SER A 66 19.92 3.57 -15.83
CA SER A 66 21.31 3.46 -15.36
C SER A 66 21.45 2.78 -14.01
N LEU A 67 20.33 2.58 -13.28
CA LEU A 67 20.34 1.87 -12.01
C LEU A 67 20.69 0.38 -12.20
N PRO A 68 21.51 -0.20 -11.31
CA PRO A 68 21.76 -1.64 -11.29
C PRO A 68 20.50 -2.40 -10.90
N MET A 69 20.37 -3.64 -11.43
CA MET A 69 19.17 -4.46 -11.26
C MET A 69 18.82 -4.74 -9.79
N ASP A 70 19.82 -4.83 -8.91
CA ASP A 70 19.65 -5.14 -7.49
C ASP A 70 18.85 -4.06 -6.73
N ILE A 71 18.77 -2.84 -7.27
CA ILE A 71 18.01 -1.73 -6.68
C ILE A 71 16.55 -1.73 -7.19
N THR A 72 16.29 -2.41 -8.32
CA THR A 72 15.01 -2.37 -9.04
C THR A 72 14.21 -3.67 -8.96
N ALA A 73 14.58 -4.60 -8.07
CA ALA A 73 14.01 -5.94 -7.95
C ALA A 73 12.78 -6.04 -7.04
#